data_AF-A0A938DH87-F1
#
_entry.id   AF-A0A938DH87-F1
#
_cell.length_a   1.000
_cell.length_b   1.000
_cell.length_c   1.000
_cell.angle_alpha   90.00
_cell.angle_beta   90.00
_cell.angle_gamma   90.00
#
_symmetry.space_group_name_H-M   'P 1'
#
loop_
_entity.id
_entity.type
_entity.pdbx_description
1 polymer ?
#
loop_
_entity_poly.entity_id
_entity_poly.type
_entity_poly.pdbx_seq_one_letter_code
_entity_poly.pdbx_strand_id
1 'polypeptide(L)'
;MSRRRSPREADLFAELPPISYVWQTPIRRPRPAEWDTPDGPRSGRLTAAMRAKLERIVKRAPEVMVKITGRTKSVEHLKSHLEYITRNGELAGETEQGALLVGRVGLKDLQGRWADDAALDDRRRRDGSLSVNIILSMPTGTDATAVKDAARAFALETFGHNHDYVFVQHLEDKHPHVHLTVRSLGHNGKRLNPRKADLQVWRERFAAELRLRGIAAEATPRRARGRVRKADRGAVLALRKRDVIPFVDRRAREEVLWEAQNGKSEERPWERQIQSRQEEIRRTYLNYAAELERTGQAPDQALAREIREFVRDMPAIETRRRLLRKELAQFTESRRRAGARDMQFGRGVDSEKDERGK
;
A
#
# COMPACT_ATOMS: atom_id res chain seq x y z
N MET A 1 -51.12 8.67 -32.65
CA MET A 1 -49.68 8.96 -32.88
C MET A 1 -49.09 9.60 -31.62
N SER A 2 -48.45 8.81 -30.76
CA SER A 2 -47.72 9.35 -29.59
C SER A 2 -46.28 8.86 -29.66
N ARG A 3 -45.37 9.77 -30.04
CA ARG A 3 -43.95 9.46 -30.25
C ARG A 3 -43.25 9.39 -28.90
N ARG A 4 -42.65 8.24 -28.62
CA ARG A 4 -41.64 8.04 -27.57
C ARG A 4 -40.53 9.09 -27.72
N ARG A 5 -40.28 9.89 -26.68
CA ARG A 5 -39.04 10.68 -26.54
C ARG A 5 -38.03 9.85 -25.76
N SER A 6 -36.94 9.48 -26.41
CA SER A 6 -35.73 8.95 -25.79
C SER A 6 -35.03 10.07 -24.99
N PRO A 7 -34.56 9.83 -23.75
CA PRO A 7 -33.63 10.75 -23.11
C PRO A 7 -32.24 10.65 -23.77
N ARG A 8 -31.60 11.81 -23.92
CA ARG A 8 -30.34 12.07 -24.62
C ARG A 8 -29.13 11.40 -23.93
N GLU A 9 -28.12 11.05 -24.72
CA GLU A 9 -26.79 10.52 -24.33
C GLU A 9 -25.92 11.49 -23.47
N ALA A 10 -26.51 12.47 -22.78
CA ALA A 10 -25.77 13.50 -22.05
C ALA A 10 -25.49 13.17 -20.56
N ASP A 11 -25.96 12.03 -20.03
CA ASP A 11 -25.88 11.71 -18.59
C ASP A 11 -24.96 10.53 -18.22
N LEU A 12 -24.10 10.05 -19.13
CA LEU A 12 -23.20 8.92 -18.85
C LEU A 12 -21.77 9.31 -18.42
N PHE A 13 -21.49 10.61 -18.25
CA PHE A 13 -20.15 11.10 -17.87
C PHE A 13 -20.12 12.00 -16.60
N ALA A 14 -21.23 12.08 -15.86
CA ALA A 14 -21.29 12.83 -14.60
C ALA A 14 -20.76 12.07 -13.36
N GLU A 15 -20.31 10.81 -13.51
CA GLU A 15 -19.88 9.95 -12.41
C GLU A 15 -18.36 9.66 -12.38
N LEU A 16 -17.52 10.66 -12.62
CA LEU A 16 -16.10 10.51 -12.26
C LEU A 16 -15.90 10.93 -10.80
N PRO A 17 -15.46 10.02 -9.92
CA PRO A 17 -15.28 10.36 -8.53
C PRO A 17 -14.14 11.37 -8.38
N PRO A 18 -14.19 12.24 -7.36
CA PRO A 18 -13.13 13.22 -7.11
C PRO A 18 -11.76 12.54 -7.05
N ILE A 19 -10.68 13.23 -7.42
CA ILE A 19 -9.31 12.65 -7.45
C ILE A 19 -8.91 11.99 -6.14
N SER A 20 -9.48 12.43 -5.00
CA SER A 20 -9.33 11.77 -3.70
C SER A 20 -9.62 10.27 -3.82
N TYR A 21 -10.56 9.85 -4.66
CA TYR A 21 -10.91 8.47 -4.96
C TYR A 21 -9.79 7.67 -5.65
N VAL A 22 -9.04 8.28 -6.57
CA VAL A 22 -7.84 7.64 -7.16
C VAL A 22 -6.86 7.24 -6.06
N TRP A 23 -6.73 8.08 -5.03
CA TRP A 23 -5.90 7.87 -3.85
C TRP A 23 -6.61 7.12 -2.71
N GLN A 24 -7.92 6.91 -2.75
CA GLN A 24 -8.62 6.09 -1.74
C GLN A 24 -8.61 4.61 -2.11
N THR A 25 -8.16 3.77 -1.17
CA THR A 25 -8.15 2.32 -1.41
C THR A 25 -9.57 1.85 -1.67
N PRO A 26 -9.86 1.19 -2.81
CA PRO A 26 -11.21 0.73 -3.10
C PRO A 26 -11.59 -0.32 -2.06
N ILE A 27 -12.45 0.07 -1.13
CA ILE A 27 -13.02 -0.78 -0.10
C ILE A 27 -14.47 -1.01 -0.51
N ARG A 28 -14.93 -2.28 -0.48
CA ARG A 28 -16.36 -2.56 -0.55
C ARG A 28 -17.01 -1.87 0.66
N ARG A 29 -17.73 -0.78 0.40
CA ARG A 29 -18.19 0.28 1.33
C ARG A 29 -18.46 -0.19 2.78
N PRO A 30 -17.83 0.42 3.80
CA PRO A 30 -18.49 0.72 5.07
C PRO A 30 -19.18 2.09 4.99
N ARG A 31 -20.27 2.29 5.74
CA ARG A 31 -20.95 3.60 5.89
C ARG A 31 -19.93 4.68 6.32
N PRO A 32 -19.90 5.86 5.68
CA PRO A 32 -19.14 7.01 6.20
C PRO A 32 -19.65 7.37 7.60
N ALA A 33 -18.75 7.73 8.53
CA ALA A 33 -19.17 8.40 9.75
C ALA A 33 -19.63 9.83 9.38
N GLU A 34 -20.55 10.41 10.15
CA GLU A 34 -21.16 11.72 9.88
C GLU A 34 -20.12 12.86 9.75
N TRP A 35 -18.96 12.70 10.39
CA TRP A 35 -17.81 13.61 10.34
C TRP A 35 -16.86 13.39 9.15
N ASP A 36 -17.07 12.34 8.35
CA ASP A 36 -16.24 11.99 7.18
C ASP A 36 -16.75 12.62 5.87
N THR A 37 -17.76 13.50 5.92
CA THR A 37 -18.28 14.16 4.73
C THR A 37 -17.30 15.27 4.34
N PRO A 38 -16.51 15.14 3.25
CA PRO A 38 -15.83 16.30 2.72
C PRO A 38 -16.92 17.22 2.15
N ASP A 39 -16.71 18.53 2.26
CA ASP A 39 -17.53 19.53 1.57
C ASP A 39 -17.86 19.08 0.15
N GLY A 40 -19.14 19.26 -0.23
CA GLY A 40 -19.70 18.79 -1.50
C GLY A 40 -18.87 19.17 -2.73
N PRO A 41 -19.07 18.48 -3.87
CA PRO A 41 -18.18 18.57 -5.01
C PRO A 41 -18.21 19.98 -5.61
N ARG A 42 -17.17 20.77 -5.32
CA ARG A 42 -16.88 21.98 -6.09
C ARG A 42 -16.24 21.56 -7.39
N SER A 43 -16.96 21.79 -8.48
CA SER A 43 -16.38 21.81 -9.82
C SER A 43 -15.31 22.91 -9.89
N GLY A 44 -14.22 22.63 -10.62
CA GLY A 44 -13.30 23.66 -11.11
C GLY A 44 -12.02 23.87 -10.28
N ARG A 45 -10.89 23.68 -10.97
CA ARG A 45 -9.52 24.03 -10.60
C ARG A 45 -8.80 23.16 -9.57
N LEU A 46 -7.58 22.75 -9.95
CA LEU A 46 -6.57 22.17 -9.06
C LEU A 46 -6.35 23.04 -7.82
N THR A 47 -6.69 22.53 -6.63
CA THR A 47 -6.44 23.26 -5.37
C THR A 47 -4.95 23.31 -5.03
N ALA A 48 -4.53 24.29 -4.22
CA ALA A 48 -3.13 24.38 -3.76
C ALA A 48 -2.68 23.09 -3.01
N ALA A 49 -3.57 22.49 -2.23
CA ALA A 49 -3.29 21.22 -1.54
C ALA A 49 -3.10 20.05 -2.52
N MET A 50 -3.93 19.98 -3.57
CA MET A 50 -3.79 18.97 -4.63
C MET A 50 -2.51 19.17 -5.43
N ARG A 51 -2.18 20.42 -5.77
CA ARG A 51 -0.92 20.78 -6.43
C ARG A 51 0.29 20.31 -5.62
N ALA A 52 0.36 20.67 -4.35
CA ALA A 52 1.46 20.29 -3.47
C ALA A 52 1.56 18.75 -3.33
N LYS A 53 0.43 18.04 -3.34
CA LYS A 53 0.41 16.57 -3.35
C LYS A 53 0.99 16.01 -4.67
N LEU A 54 0.59 16.55 -5.82
CA LEU A 54 1.14 16.14 -7.11
C LEU A 54 2.65 16.38 -7.19
N GLU A 55 3.12 17.55 -6.74
CA GLU A 55 4.55 17.87 -6.69
C GLU A 55 5.33 16.83 -5.87
N ARG A 56 4.84 16.46 -4.68
CA ARG A 56 5.50 15.43 -3.84
C ARG A 56 5.51 14.06 -4.49
N ILE A 57 4.43 13.69 -5.17
CA ILE A 57 4.31 12.38 -5.82
C ILE A 57 5.28 12.28 -6.99
N VAL A 58 5.36 13.33 -7.81
CA VAL A 58 6.25 13.34 -8.97
C VAL A 58 7.71 13.43 -8.56
N LYS A 59 8.02 14.22 -7.53
CA LYS A 59 9.36 14.26 -6.91
C LYS A 59 9.70 12.99 -6.12
N ARG A 60 8.81 12.00 -6.10
CA ARG A 60 8.99 10.70 -5.43
C ARG A 60 9.36 10.85 -3.95
N ALA A 61 8.67 11.75 -3.25
CA ALA A 61 8.80 11.90 -1.80
C ALA A 61 8.68 10.53 -1.09
N PRO A 62 9.45 10.28 -0.02
CA PRO A 62 9.45 8.99 0.64
C PRO A 62 8.08 8.68 1.23
N GLU A 63 7.75 7.39 1.19
CA GLU A 63 6.41 6.90 1.45
C GLU A 63 6.31 6.37 2.87
N VAL A 64 5.39 6.92 3.65
CA VAL A 64 5.21 6.53 5.05
C VAL A 64 4.62 5.12 5.15
N MET A 65 4.98 4.39 6.19
CA MET A 65 4.38 3.09 6.49
C MET A 65 3.73 3.10 7.87
N VAL A 66 2.41 2.98 7.85
CA VAL A 66 1.57 2.66 9.02
C VAL A 66 1.01 1.27 8.86
N LYS A 67 1.24 0.41 9.85
CA LYS A 67 0.78 -0.99 9.84
C LYS A 67 0.32 -1.41 11.22
N ILE A 68 -0.82 -2.10 11.28
CA ILE A 68 -1.21 -2.87 12.46
C ILE A 68 -0.44 -4.18 12.44
N THR A 69 0.40 -4.41 13.44
CA THR A 69 1.19 -5.64 13.57
C THR A 69 0.41 -6.77 14.22
N GLY A 70 -0.49 -6.43 15.13
CA GLY A 70 -1.29 -7.41 15.85
C GLY A 70 -2.27 -6.77 16.81
N ARG A 71 -2.97 -7.64 17.52
CA ARG A 71 -3.85 -7.27 18.63
C ARG A 71 -3.54 -8.19 19.80
N THR A 72 -3.52 -7.65 21.00
CA THR A 72 -3.42 -8.46 22.22
C THR A 72 -4.83 -8.82 22.68
N LYS A 73 -5.00 -10.03 23.23
CA LYS A 73 -6.31 -10.54 23.67
C LYS A 73 -6.34 -10.90 25.16
N SER A 74 -5.17 -11.16 25.74
CA SER A 74 -4.99 -11.51 27.15
C SER A 74 -4.01 -10.53 27.79
N VAL A 75 -4.14 -10.36 29.11
CA VAL A 75 -3.24 -9.53 29.92
C VAL A 75 -1.80 -10.01 29.78
N GLU A 76 -1.58 -11.33 29.81
CA GLU A 76 -0.26 -11.92 29.62
C GLU A 76 0.38 -11.49 28.28
N HIS A 77 -0.38 -11.59 27.19
CA HIS A 77 0.11 -11.22 25.87
C HIS A 77 0.34 -9.71 25.74
N LEU A 78 -0.45 -8.90 26.45
CA LEU A 78 -0.21 -7.46 26.57
C LEU A 78 1.09 -7.16 27.32
N LYS A 79 1.32 -7.81 28.47
CA LYS A 79 2.54 -7.64 29.27
C LYS A 79 3.79 -7.98 28.46
N SER A 80 3.80 -9.15 27.83
CA SER A 80 4.91 -9.56 26.96
C SER A 80 5.11 -8.62 25.78
N HIS A 81 4.03 -8.04 25.22
CA HIS A 81 4.17 -7.06 24.15
C HIS A 81 4.78 -5.75 24.64
N LEU A 82 4.36 -5.25 25.81
CA LEU A 82 4.91 -4.04 26.42
C LEU A 82 6.39 -4.22 26.78
N GLU A 83 6.77 -5.39 27.31
CA GLU A 83 8.16 -5.77 27.53
C GLU A 83 8.96 -5.80 26.23
N TYR A 84 8.40 -6.38 25.17
CA TYR A 84 9.05 -6.42 23.87
C TYR A 84 9.32 -5.02 23.31
N ILE A 85 8.33 -4.13 23.28
CA ILE A 85 8.50 -2.78 22.71
C ILE A 85 9.38 -1.88 23.58
N THR A 86 9.45 -2.11 24.89
CA THR A 86 10.32 -1.33 25.79
C THR A 86 11.68 -1.96 26.00
N ARG A 87 12.00 -3.10 25.36
CA ARG A 87 13.19 -3.92 25.67
C ARG A 87 13.31 -4.17 27.18
N ASN A 88 12.22 -4.61 27.81
CA ASN A 88 12.13 -4.85 29.25
C ASN A 88 12.49 -3.62 30.11
N GLY A 89 12.07 -2.44 29.66
CA GLY A 89 12.29 -1.15 30.34
C GLY A 89 13.62 -0.46 30.00
N GLU A 90 14.43 -0.97 29.08
CA GLU A 90 15.64 -0.30 28.60
C GLU A 90 15.32 0.92 27.72
N LEU A 91 14.22 0.86 26.97
CA LEU A 91 13.75 1.97 26.14
C LEU A 91 12.63 2.73 26.86
N ALA A 92 12.74 4.06 26.88
CA ALA A 92 11.71 4.92 27.43
C ALA A 92 10.45 4.92 26.56
N GLY A 93 9.30 4.67 27.17
CA GLY A 93 7.99 4.83 26.55
C GLY A 93 7.35 6.17 26.91
N GLU A 94 6.50 6.70 26.05
CA GLU A 94 5.70 7.89 26.32
C GLU A 94 4.21 7.53 26.28
N THR A 95 3.46 7.98 27.29
CA THR A 95 2.00 7.77 27.39
C THR A 95 1.21 8.94 26.81
N GLU A 96 -0.12 8.80 26.76
CA GLU A 96 -1.05 9.84 26.32
C GLU A 96 -0.95 11.16 27.09
N GLN A 97 -0.54 11.14 28.37
CA GLN A 97 -0.32 12.34 29.20
C GLN A 97 1.07 12.95 29.01
N GLY A 98 1.91 12.39 28.14
CA GLY A 98 3.32 12.76 28.01
C GLY A 98 4.19 12.26 29.16
N ALA A 99 3.70 11.32 29.99
CA ALA A 99 4.49 10.72 31.05
C ALA A 99 5.53 9.76 30.45
N LEU A 100 6.77 9.87 30.91
CA LEU A 100 7.87 9.00 30.51
C LEU A 100 7.89 7.74 31.39
N LEU A 101 7.70 6.59 30.77
CA LEU A 101 7.88 5.28 31.38
C LEU A 101 9.36 4.91 31.27
N VAL A 102 10.10 5.15 32.34
CA VAL A 102 11.53 4.85 32.44
C VAL A 102 11.72 3.60 33.31
N GLY A 103 12.48 2.65 32.80
CA GLY A 103 12.86 1.46 33.55
C GLY A 103 11.72 0.45 33.74
N ARG A 104 12.04 -0.60 34.51
CA ARG A 104 11.10 -1.71 34.78
C ARG A 104 9.93 -1.32 35.68
N VAL A 105 10.10 -0.32 36.54
CA VAL A 105 9.06 0.13 37.47
C VAL A 105 7.90 0.75 36.69
N GLY A 106 8.19 1.77 35.85
CA GLY A 106 7.15 2.40 35.03
C GLY A 106 6.46 1.42 34.07
N LEU A 107 7.20 0.44 33.55
CA LEU A 107 6.63 -0.64 32.74
C LEU A 107 5.64 -1.50 33.55
N LYS A 108 6.02 -1.95 34.75
CA LYS A 108 5.14 -2.74 35.62
C LYS A 108 3.91 -1.97 36.06
N ASP A 109 4.04 -0.67 36.32
CA ASP A 109 2.91 0.18 36.70
C ASP A 109 1.92 0.34 35.54
N LEU A 110 2.41 0.53 34.30
CA LEU A 110 1.55 0.52 33.11
C LEU A 110 0.86 -0.83 32.92
N GLN A 111 1.62 -1.93 33.04
CA GLN A 111 1.11 -3.29 32.91
C GLN A 111 0.03 -3.58 33.97
N GLY A 112 0.22 -3.12 35.21
CA GLY A 112 -0.75 -3.24 36.30
C GLY A 112 -2.03 -2.48 35.98
N ARG A 113 -1.93 -1.18 35.68
CA ARG A 113 -3.09 -0.34 35.34
C ARG A 113 -3.93 -0.93 34.21
N TRP A 114 -3.31 -1.33 33.10
CA TRP A 114 -4.06 -1.90 31.98
C TRP A 114 -4.60 -3.31 32.26
N ALA A 115 -3.99 -4.07 33.18
CA ALA A 115 -4.51 -5.34 33.64
C ALA A 115 -5.76 -5.14 34.51
N ASP A 116 -5.72 -4.16 35.42
CA ASP A 116 -6.84 -3.81 36.30
C ASP A 116 -8.02 -3.30 35.46
N ASP A 117 -7.77 -2.38 34.51
CA ASP A 117 -8.79 -1.93 33.55
C ASP A 117 -9.40 -3.09 32.75
N ALA A 118 -8.58 -4.07 32.36
CA ALA A 118 -9.04 -5.24 31.62
C ALA A 118 -9.87 -6.20 32.49
N ALA A 119 -9.65 -6.23 33.80
CA ALA A 119 -10.43 -6.98 34.76
C ALA A 119 -11.78 -6.32 35.05
N LEU A 120 -11.84 -4.98 35.03
CA LEU A 120 -13.07 -4.19 35.20
C LEU A 120 -13.98 -4.18 33.95
N ASP A 121 -13.48 -4.66 32.80
CA ASP A 121 -14.21 -4.71 31.53
C ASP A 121 -15.12 -5.96 31.44
N ASP A 122 -16.16 -6.03 32.26
CA ASP A 122 -17.12 -7.15 32.34
C ASP A 122 -17.86 -7.42 31.01
N ARG A 123 -17.96 -6.41 30.14
CA ARG A 123 -18.61 -6.50 28.83
C ARG A 123 -17.68 -7.08 27.76
N ARG A 124 -16.44 -7.44 28.10
CA ARG A 124 -15.48 -7.99 27.16
C ARG A 124 -15.81 -9.43 26.80
N ARG A 125 -15.99 -9.67 25.51
CA ARG A 125 -16.00 -11.04 24.98
C ARG A 125 -14.63 -11.68 25.20
N ARG A 126 -14.59 -13.00 25.40
CA ARG A 126 -13.36 -13.78 25.54
C ARG A 126 -12.31 -13.48 24.46
N ASP A 127 -12.76 -13.24 23.22
CA ASP A 127 -11.92 -12.91 22.06
C ASP A 127 -11.73 -11.40 21.77
N GLY A 128 -12.26 -10.53 22.64
CA GLY A 128 -12.12 -9.08 22.51
C GLY A 128 -10.66 -8.65 22.66
N SER A 129 -10.19 -7.77 21.77
CA SER A 129 -8.84 -7.21 21.89
C SER A 129 -8.73 -6.27 23.09
N LEU A 130 -7.60 -6.35 23.79
CA LEU A 130 -7.19 -5.44 24.86
C LEU A 130 -6.41 -4.27 24.29
N SER A 131 -5.49 -4.52 23.37
CA SER A 131 -4.76 -3.47 22.64
C SER A 131 -4.67 -3.73 21.15
N VAL A 132 -4.46 -2.66 20.39
CA VAL A 132 -4.10 -2.69 18.97
C VAL A 132 -2.67 -2.18 18.85
N ASN A 133 -1.81 -2.98 18.23
CA ASN A 133 -0.40 -2.65 18.07
C ASN A 133 -0.17 -2.12 16.65
N ILE A 134 0.39 -0.91 16.57
CA ILE A 134 0.61 -0.15 15.35
C ILE A 134 2.12 0.14 15.25
N ILE A 135 2.68 0.04 14.05
CA ILE A 135 4.02 0.54 13.75
C ILE A 135 3.87 1.71 12.79
N LEU A 136 4.57 2.80 13.12
CA LEU A 136 4.81 3.95 12.27
C LEU A 136 6.28 3.90 11.85
N SER A 137 6.59 4.00 10.56
CA SER A 137 7.97 3.87 10.10
C SER A 137 8.23 4.69 8.84
N MET A 138 9.50 5.03 8.67
CA MET A 138 10.02 5.79 7.54
C MET A 138 11.19 5.07 6.86
N PRO A 139 11.47 5.36 5.57
CA PRO A 139 12.66 4.86 4.90
C PRO A 139 13.96 5.27 5.60
N THR A 140 15.03 4.50 5.32
CA THR A 140 16.38 4.76 5.84
C THR A 140 16.86 6.16 5.47
N GLY A 141 17.57 6.83 6.37
CA GLY A 141 18.08 8.19 6.17
C GLY A 141 17.11 9.30 6.59
N THR A 142 15.94 8.96 7.13
CA THR A 142 15.04 9.94 7.74
C THR A 142 15.49 10.24 9.18
N ASP A 143 15.43 11.50 9.61
CA ASP A 143 15.72 11.89 10.98
C ASP A 143 14.79 11.16 11.97
N ALA A 144 15.38 10.37 12.86
CA ALA A 144 14.67 9.58 13.83
C ALA A 144 13.96 10.47 14.86
N THR A 145 14.56 11.58 15.30
CA THR A 145 13.96 12.45 16.32
C THR A 145 12.68 13.08 15.79
N ALA A 146 12.74 13.67 14.59
CA ALA A 146 11.55 14.21 13.93
C ALA A 146 10.49 13.13 13.63
N VAL A 147 10.88 11.88 13.37
CA VAL A 147 9.93 10.75 13.25
C VAL A 147 9.22 10.46 14.58
N LYS A 148 9.95 10.48 15.70
CA LYS A 148 9.35 10.31 17.04
C LYS A 148 8.37 11.43 17.35
N ASP A 149 8.75 12.68 17.07
CA ASP A 149 7.88 13.83 17.32
C ASP A 149 6.63 13.81 16.41
N ALA A 150 6.77 13.36 15.16
CA ALA A 150 5.63 13.17 14.27
C ALA A 150 4.71 12.05 14.77
N ALA A 151 5.29 10.95 15.29
CA ALA A 151 4.52 9.87 15.89
C ALA A 151 3.76 10.32 17.15
N ARG A 152 4.38 11.16 17.99
CA ARG A 152 3.74 11.76 19.18
C ARG A 152 2.50 12.57 18.79
N ALA A 153 2.64 13.51 17.86
CA ALA A 153 1.49 14.32 17.42
C ALA A 153 0.43 13.50 16.71
N PHE A 154 0.83 12.53 15.88
CA PHE A 154 -0.11 11.60 15.25
C PHE A 154 -0.93 10.83 16.31
N ALA A 155 -0.27 10.32 17.36
CA ALA A 155 -0.94 9.55 18.41
C ALA A 155 -1.88 10.42 19.23
N LEU A 156 -1.46 11.65 19.57
CA LEU A 156 -2.29 12.62 20.28
C LEU A 156 -3.57 12.96 19.49
N GLU A 157 -3.42 13.37 18.23
CA GLU A 157 -4.53 13.77 17.37
C GLU A 157 -5.48 12.60 17.05
N THR A 158 -4.94 11.39 16.87
CA THR A 158 -5.74 10.24 16.42
C THR A 158 -6.39 9.49 17.59
N PHE A 159 -5.72 9.41 18.73
CA PHE A 159 -6.12 8.55 19.85
C PHE A 159 -6.28 9.29 21.17
N GLY A 160 -5.54 10.38 21.41
CA GLY A 160 -5.45 11.04 22.72
C GLY A 160 -6.76 11.54 23.30
N HIS A 161 -7.77 11.82 22.47
CA HIS A 161 -9.10 12.21 22.96
C HIS A 161 -9.90 11.06 23.59
N ASN A 162 -9.67 9.80 23.18
CA ASN A 162 -10.56 8.70 23.53
C ASN A 162 -9.85 7.41 23.97
N HIS A 163 -8.55 7.26 23.75
CA HIS A 163 -7.83 6.01 24.01
C HIS A 163 -6.50 6.27 24.70
N ASP A 164 -6.22 5.49 25.73
CA ASP A 164 -4.89 5.40 26.33
C ASP A 164 -3.94 4.73 25.34
N TYR A 165 -2.70 5.21 25.29
CA TYR A 165 -1.69 4.65 24.41
C TYR A 165 -0.29 4.81 24.99
N VAL A 166 0.59 3.93 24.56
CA VAL A 166 2.02 4.05 24.81
C VAL A 166 2.76 3.92 23.49
N PHE A 167 3.76 4.75 23.28
CA PHE A 167 4.67 4.57 22.16
C PHE A 167 6.14 4.57 22.55
N VAL A 168 6.92 3.81 21.79
CA VAL A 168 8.36 3.61 22.00
C VAL A 168 9.06 3.71 20.65
N GLN A 169 10.15 4.46 20.59
CA GLN A 169 10.99 4.54 19.41
C GLN A 169 12.06 3.46 19.42
N HIS A 170 12.22 2.76 18.30
CA HIS A 170 13.29 1.80 18.07
C HIS A 170 14.28 2.35 17.03
N LEU A 171 15.57 2.26 17.34
CA LEU A 171 16.67 2.75 16.51
C LEU A 171 17.59 1.63 15.99
N GLU A 172 17.36 0.38 16.40
CA GLU A 172 18.20 -0.78 16.07
C GLU A 172 18.11 -1.18 14.58
N ASP A 173 16.97 -0.88 13.94
CA ASP A 173 16.76 -1.20 12.54
C ASP A 173 17.23 -0.09 11.60
N LYS A 174 17.54 -0.47 10.35
CA LYS A 174 17.86 0.48 9.26
C LYS A 174 16.74 1.49 8.97
N HIS A 175 15.51 1.23 9.45
CA HIS A 175 14.36 2.09 9.24
C HIS A 175 13.93 2.68 10.59
N PRO A 176 13.95 4.01 10.75
CA PRO A 176 13.44 4.63 11.96
C PRO A 176 11.95 4.31 12.10
N HIS A 177 11.59 3.71 13.23
CA HIS A 177 10.22 3.28 13.48
C HIS A 177 9.82 3.45 14.95
N VAL A 178 8.52 3.61 15.14
CA VAL A 178 7.87 3.79 16.44
C VAL A 178 6.82 2.71 16.59
N HIS A 179 6.91 1.97 17.68
CA HIS A 179 5.87 1.08 18.15
C HIS A 179 4.85 1.89 18.93
N LEU A 180 3.58 1.80 18.54
CA LEU A 180 2.45 2.45 19.20
C LEU A 180 1.44 1.38 19.61
N THR A 181 1.21 1.23 20.90
CA THR A 181 0.21 0.32 21.44
C THR A 181 -0.95 1.14 21.99
N VAL A 182 -2.14 0.93 21.45
CA VAL A 182 -3.35 1.68 21.82
C VAL A 182 -4.33 0.76 22.54
N ARG A 183 -4.89 1.19 23.67
CA ARG A 183 -5.94 0.46 24.37
C ARG A 183 -7.17 0.35 23.49
N SER A 184 -7.66 -0.87 23.33
CA SER A 184 -8.81 -1.15 22.47
C SER A 184 -10.08 -0.51 23.02
N LEU A 185 -10.31 -0.57 24.33
CA LEU A 185 -11.45 0.11 24.95
C LEU A 185 -11.14 1.60 25.11
N GLY A 186 -11.97 2.45 24.51
CA GLY A 186 -11.88 3.89 24.70
C GLY A 186 -12.68 4.39 25.91
N HIS A 187 -12.43 5.63 26.33
CA HIS A 187 -13.14 6.28 27.43
C HIS A 187 -14.65 6.42 27.18
N ASN A 188 -15.06 6.48 25.93
CA ASN A 188 -16.47 6.45 25.52
C ASN A 188 -17.12 5.04 25.55
N GLY A 189 -16.41 4.01 26.03
CA GLY A 189 -16.88 2.62 26.08
C GLY A 189 -16.92 1.92 24.71
N LYS A 190 -16.54 2.59 23.62
CA LYS A 190 -16.45 1.98 22.28
C LYS A 190 -15.06 1.41 22.04
N ARG A 191 -15.01 0.27 21.35
CA ARG A 191 -13.73 -0.38 21.01
C ARG A 191 -13.15 0.13 19.70
N LEU A 192 -11.84 0.33 19.69
CA LEU A 192 -11.05 0.63 18.51
C LEU A 192 -11.12 -0.53 17.51
N ASN A 193 -11.72 -0.29 16.35
CA ASN A 193 -11.89 -1.31 15.32
C ASN A 193 -11.44 -0.81 13.93
N PRO A 194 -10.13 -0.66 13.73
CA PRO A 194 -9.60 -0.05 12.52
C PRO A 194 -9.88 -0.92 11.31
N ARG A 195 -10.42 -0.28 10.28
CA ARG A 195 -10.69 -0.83 8.95
C ARG A 195 -9.61 -0.36 7.97
N LYS A 196 -9.73 -0.84 6.73
CA LYS A 196 -8.78 -0.51 5.67
C LYS A 196 -8.78 0.98 5.31
N ALA A 197 -9.91 1.67 5.48
CA ALA A 197 -10.04 3.10 5.18
C ALA A 197 -9.23 3.90 6.20
N ASP A 198 -9.42 3.58 7.47
CA ASP A 198 -8.74 4.19 8.61
C ASP A 198 -7.23 4.09 8.46
N LEU A 199 -6.71 2.95 7.99
CA LEU A 199 -5.27 2.81 7.71
C LEU A 199 -4.75 3.77 6.64
N GLN A 200 -5.55 4.14 5.64
CA GLN A 200 -5.13 5.14 4.66
C GLN A 200 -5.14 6.53 5.28
N VAL A 201 -6.18 6.87 6.03
CA VAL A 201 -6.29 8.14 6.78
C VAL A 201 -5.12 8.30 7.74
N TRP A 202 -4.77 7.24 8.49
CA TRP A 202 -3.64 7.27 9.43
C TRP A 202 -2.31 7.50 8.72
N ARG A 203 -2.10 6.92 7.53
CA ARG A 203 -0.89 7.20 6.74
C ARG A 203 -0.86 8.66 6.28
N GLU A 204 -1.98 9.18 5.79
CA GLU A 204 -2.05 10.57 5.31
C GLU A 204 -1.83 11.57 6.45
N ARG A 205 -2.39 11.31 7.63
CA ARG A 205 -2.15 12.09 8.86
C ARG A 205 -0.69 12.02 9.29
N PHE A 206 -0.12 10.83 9.41
CA PHE A 206 1.28 10.68 9.78
C PHE A 206 2.23 11.37 8.77
N ALA A 207 1.93 11.29 7.47
CA ALA A 207 2.67 12.04 6.45
C ALA A 207 2.50 13.56 6.60
N ALA A 208 1.34 14.04 7.03
CA ALA A 208 1.14 15.46 7.33
C ALA A 208 1.98 15.91 8.52
N GLU A 209 1.99 15.14 9.61
CA GLU A 209 2.81 15.43 10.79
C GLU A 209 4.31 15.45 10.50
N LEU A 210 4.79 14.55 9.64
CA LEU A 210 6.18 14.53 9.19
C LEU A 210 6.52 15.79 8.38
N ARG A 211 5.61 16.25 7.51
CA ARG A 211 5.82 17.47 6.70
C ARG A 211 5.88 18.73 7.55
N LEU A 212 5.06 18.81 8.61
CA LEU A 212 5.13 19.92 9.57
C LEU A 212 6.48 19.99 10.28
N ARG A 213 7.22 18.88 10.33
CA ARG A 213 8.57 18.76 10.93
C ARG A 213 9.69 18.77 9.90
N GLY A 214 9.41 19.24 8.68
CA GLY A 214 10.40 19.38 7.62
C GLY A 214 10.79 18.08 6.90
N ILE A 215 10.17 16.95 7.24
CA ILE A 215 10.40 15.69 6.53
C ILE A 215 9.46 15.64 5.32
N ALA A 216 10.02 15.66 4.12
CA ALA A 216 9.26 15.37 2.91
C ALA A 216 8.70 13.94 3.02
N ALA A 217 7.38 13.80 3.07
CA ALA A 217 6.72 12.50 3.22
C ALA A 217 5.38 12.49 2.48
N GLU A 218 5.01 11.33 1.94
CA GLU A 218 3.72 11.13 1.28
C GLU A 218 3.12 9.76 1.61
N ALA A 219 1.80 9.62 1.42
CA ALA A 219 1.04 8.42 1.73
C ALA A 219 0.27 7.93 0.50
N THR A 220 0.98 7.68 -0.60
CA THR A 220 0.36 7.35 -1.87
C THR A 220 0.10 5.84 -2.00
N PRO A 221 -1.17 5.43 -2.23
CA PRO A 221 -1.47 4.02 -2.45
C PRO A 221 -0.72 3.48 -3.65
N ARG A 222 -0.26 2.24 -3.51
CA ARG A 222 0.48 1.49 -4.53
C ARG A 222 -0.09 1.59 -5.96
N ARG A 223 -1.42 1.51 -6.11
CA ARG A 223 -2.09 1.55 -7.43
C ARG A 223 -1.91 2.90 -8.14
N ALA A 224 -1.82 3.98 -7.37
CA ALA A 224 -1.72 5.31 -7.92
C ALA A 224 -0.27 5.63 -8.37
N ARG A 225 0.70 4.82 -7.93
CA ARG A 225 2.08 4.80 -8.41
C ARG A 225 2.34 3.84 -9.58
N GLY A 226 1.28 3.36 -10.25
CA GLY A 226 1.42 2.40 -11.35
C GLY A 226 1.77 0.96 -10.93
N ARG A 227 1.86 0.65 -9.63
CA ARG A 227 2.26 -0.68 -9.16
C ARG A 227 1.04 -1.62 -9.01
N VAL A 228 0.86 -2.50 -9.99
CA VAL A 228 -0.25 -3.46 -10.03
C VAL A 228 0.00 -4.69 -9.14
N ARG A 229 1.24 -5.17 -9.08
CA ARG A 229 1.62 -6.41 -8.37
C ARG A 229 1.85 -6.16 -6.89
N LYS A 230 1.31 -7.05 -6.05
CA LYS A 230 1.52 -6.96 -4.59
C LYS A 230 2.95 -7.43 -4.32
N ALA A 231 3.58 -6.86 -3.30
CA ALA A 231 4.84 -7.41 -2.81
C ALA A 231 4.60 -8.86 -2.37
N ASP A 232 5.57 -9.72 -2.66
CA ASP A 232 5.52 -11.10 -2.23
C ASP A 232 5.62 -11.19 -0.71
N ARG A 233 4.99 -12.23 -0.14
CA ARG A 233 5.05 -12.45 1.31
C ARG A 233 6.49 -12.76 1.72
N GLY A 234 6.89 -12.35 2.93
CA GLY A 234 8.24 -12.61 3.46
C GLY A 234 8.66 -14.08 3.37
N ALA A 235 7.76 -15.02 3.67
CA ALA A 235 8.01 -16.45 3.52
C ALA A 235 8.33 -16.88 2.07
N VAL A 236 7.63 -16.32 1.08
CA VAL A 236 7.89 -16.60 -0.35
C VAL A 236 9.25 -16.05 -0.76
N LEU A 237 9.59 -14.84 -0.30
CA LEU A 237 10.89 -14.24 -0.55
C LEU A 237 12.02 -15.03 0.11
N ALA A 238 11.82 -15.53 1.34
CA ALA A 238 12.79 -16.34 2.05
C ALA A 238 13.05 -17.69 1.37
N LEU A 239 12.02 -18.35 0.84
CA LEU A 239 12.18 -19.57 0.05
C LEU A 239 12.98 -19.33 -1.23
N ARG A 240 12.67 -18.27 -1.97
CA ARG A 240 13.43 -17.91 -3.18
C ARG A 240 14.88 -17.55 -2.89
N LYS A 241 15.16 -16.89 -1.75
CA LYS A 241 16.53 -16.61 -1.30
C LYS A 241 17.33 -17.88 -0.97
N ARG A 242 16.64 -18.99 -0.70
CA ARG A 242 17.24 -20.32 -0.47
C ARG A 242 17.21 -21.19 -1.73
N ASP A 243 16.94 -20.58 -2.90
CA ASP A 243 16.75 -21.26 -4.18
C ASP A 243 15.66 -22.36 -4.19
N VAL A 244 14.75 -22.33 -3.22
CA VAL A 244 13.60 -23.23 -3.15
C VAL A 244 12.43 -22.61 -3.90
N ILE A 245 11.92 -23.31 -4.92
CA ILE A 245 10.74 -22.87 -5.68
C ILE A 245 9.49 -22.95 -4.80
N PRO A 246 8.84 -21.82 -4.47
CA PRO A 246 7.63 -21.81 -3.66
C PRO A 246 6.47 -22.55 -4.34
N PHE A 247 5.61 -23.23 -3.56
CA PHE A 247 4.42 -23.92 -4.06
C PHE A 247 3.53 -23.00 -4.91
N VAL A 248 3.35 -21.74 -4.48
CA VAL A 248 2.58 -20.72 -5.21
C VAL A 248 3.16 -20.39 -6.59
N ASP A 249 4.47 -20.51 -6.76
CA ASP A 249 5.15 -20.26 -8.02
C ASP A 249 5.01 -21.45 -8.96
N ARG A 250 5.17 -22.66 -8.42
CA ARG A 250 4.93 -23.92 -9.14
C ARG A 250 3.50 -24.00 -9.67
N ARG A 251 2.51 -23.79 -8.79
CA ARG A 251 1.07 -23.77 -9.15
C ARG A 251 0.77 -22.75 -10.25
N ALA A 252 1.32 -21.55 -10.15
CA ALA A 252 1.07 -20.51 -11.16
C ALA A 252 1.63 -20.87 -12.54
N ARG A 253 2.77 -21.59 -12.60
CA ARG A 253 3.35 -22.09 -13.86
C ARG A 253 2.53 -23.25 -14.43
N GLU A 254 2.14 -24.21 -13.59
CA GLU A 254 1.29 -25.34 -13.96
C GLU A 254 -0.05 -24.86 -14.55
N GLU A 255 -0.68 -23.88 -13.92
CA GLU A 255 -1.95 -23.30 -14.37
C GLU A 255 -1.81 -22.66 -15.76
N VAL A 256 -0.74 -21.90 -16.01
CA VAL A 256 -0.47 -21.28 -17.31
C VAL A 256 -0.17 -22.33 -18.40
N LEU A 257 0.56 -23.39 -18.07
CA LEU A 257 0.82 -24.50 -18.99
C LEU A 257 -0.47 -25.24 -19.36
N TRP A 258 -1.31 -25.53 -18.37
CA TRP A 258 -2.60 -26.18 -18.58
C TRP A 258 -3.54 -25.31 -19.42
N GLU A 259 -3.59 -23.99 -19.18
CA GLU A 259 -4.37 -23.04 -20.00
C GLU A 259 -3.89 -23.02 -21.46
N ALA A 260 -2.58 -23.04 -21.68
CA ALA A 260 -1.99 -23.07 -23.02
C ALA A 260 -2.31 -24.36 -23.79
N GLN A 261 -2.26 -25.51 -23.11
CA GLN A 261 -2.59 -26.82 -23.71
C GLN A 261 -4.08 -26.93 -24.07
N ASN A 262 -4.96 -26.39 -23.23
CA ASN A 262 -6.41 -26.50 -23.40
C ASN A 262 -7.03 -25.35 -24.22
N GLY A 263 -6.23 -24.47 -24.80
CA GLY A 263 -6.72 -23.32 -25.57
C GLY A 263 -7.52 -22.30 -24.76
N LYS A 264 -7.52 -22.38 -23.43
CA LYS A 264 -8.24 -21.48 -22.52
C LYS A 264 -7.47 -20.17 -22.38
N SER A 265 -7.56 -19.35 -23.41
CA SER A 265 -6.80 -18.10 -23.51
C SER A 265 -7.49 -16.91 -22.83
N GLU A 266 -8.74 -17.06 -22.38
CA GLU A 266 -9.56 -15.92 -21.96
C GLU A 266 -8.92 -15.10 -20.84
N GLU A 267 -8.96 -13.79 -21.06
CA GLU A 267 -8.55 -12.79 -20.10
C GLU A 267 -9.52 -12.79 -18.93
N ARG A 268 -8.99 -12.91 -17.71
CA ARG A 268 -9.88 -13.01 -16.54
C ARG A 268 -10.52 -11.65 -16.26
N PRO A 269 -11.78 -11.62 -15.76
CA PRO A 269 -12.50 -10.35 -15.54
C PRO A 269 -11.73 -9.34 -14.68
N TRP A 270 -10.97 -9.80 -13.68
CA TRP A 270 -10.16 -8.93 -12.83
C TRP A 270 -8.92 -8.36 -13.52
N GLU A 271 -8.40 -9.00 -14.56
CA GLU A 271 -7.26 -8.47 -15.34
C GLU A 271 -7.70 -7.24 -16.14
N ARG A 272 -8.88 -7.32 -16.77
CA ARG A 272 -9.53 -6.17 -17.41
C ARG A 272 -9.82 -5.04 -16.42
N GLN A 273 -10.37 -5.37 -15.25
CA GLN A 273 -10.64 -4.36 -14.22
C GLN A 273 -9.36 -3.68 -13.71
N ILE A 274 -8.27 -4.44 -13.55
CA ILE A 274 -6.97 -3.90 -13.19
C ILE A 274 -6.47 -2.96 -14.29
N GLN A 275 -6.58 -3.37 -15.55
CA GLN A 275 -6.15 -2.58 -16.69
C GLN A 275 -6.94 -1.27 -16.81
N SER A 276 -8.26 -1.36 -16.90
CA SER A 276 -9.16 -0.21 -16.97
C SER A 276 -8.89 0.78 -15.84
N ARG A 277 -8.72 0.30 -14.60
CA ARG A 277 -8.41 1.18 -13.45
C ARG A 277 -7.04 1.85 -13.59
N GLN A 278 -6.02 1.15 -14.09
CA GLN A 278 -4.70 1.76 -14.27
C GLN A 278 -4.69 2.77 -15.41
N GLU A 279 -5.42 2.51 -16.49
CA GLU A 279 -5.61 3.45 -17.59
C GLU A 279 -6.35 4.70 -17.14
N GLU A 280 -7.39 4.54 -16.32
CA GLU A 280 -8.11 5.65 -15.69
C GLU A 280 -7.17 6.50 -14.84
N ILE A 281 -6.38 5.88 -13.95
CA ILE A 281 -5.39 6.59 -13.12
C ILE A 281 -4.40 7.38 -13.99
N ARG A 282 -3.85 6.76 -15.03
CA ARG A 282 -2.91 7.42 -15.95
C ARG A 282 -3.57 8.59 -16.68
N ARG A 283 -4.81 8.41 -17.16
CA ARG A 283 -5.60 9.46 -17.80
C ARG A 283 -5.84 10.63 -16.86
N THR A 284 -6.16 10.36 -15.59
CA THR A 284 -6.34 11.39 -14.57
C THR A 284 -5.09 12.25 -14.39
N TYR A 285 -3.89 11.66 -14.28
CA TYR A 285 -2.65 12.44 -14.22
C TYR A 285 -2.43 13.31 -15.47
N LEU A 286 -2.69 12.76 -16.66
CA LEU A 286 -2.53 13.50 -17.92
C LEU A 286 -3.53 14.67 -18.02
N ASN A 287 -4.75 14.48 -17.54
CA ASN A 287 -5.74 15.56 -17.46
C ASN A 287 -5.25 16.70 -16.55
N TYR A 288 -4.61 16.39 -15.42
CA TYR A 288 -4.01 17.41 -14.55
C TYR A 288 -2.82 18.11 -15.16
N ALA A 289 -1.97 17.39 -15.88
CA ALA A 289 -0.88 18.01 -16.63
C ALA A 289 -1.43 19.00 -17.67
N ALA A 290 -2.49 18.62 -18.40
CA ALA A 290 -3.14 19.51 -19.37
C ALA A 290 -3.82 20.71 -18.69
N GLU A 291 -4.44 20.53 -17.52
CA GLU A 291 -5.03 21.62 -16.75
C GLU A 291 -3.97 22.63 -16.27
N LEU A 292 -2.83 22.14 -15.77
CA LEU A 292 -1.68 22.95 -15.36
C LEU A 292 -1.05 23.69 -16.55
N GLU A 293 -0.98 23.08 -17.74
CA GLU A 293 -0.49 23.75 -18.95
C GLU A 293 -1.39 24.92 -19.36
N ARG A 294 -2.72 24.81 -19.15
CA ARG A 294 -3.68 25.87 -19.48
C ARG A 294 -3.56 27.11 -18.60
N THR A 295 -2.96 27.04 -17.42
CA THR A 295 -2.76 28.23 -16.58
C THR A 295 -1.68 29.16 -17.15
N GLY A 296 -0.78 28.64 -17.99
CA GLY A 296 0.29 29.39 -18.64
C GLY A 296 1.43 29.83 -17.72
N GLN A 297 1.41 29.48 -16.43
CA GLN A 297 2.45 29.89 -15.48
C GLN A 297 3.68 28.97 -15.60
N ALA A 298 4.88 29.56 -15.56
CA ALA A 298 6.14 28.81 -15.60
C ALA A 298 6.25 27.64 -14.60
N PRO A 299 5.89 27.79 -13.29
CA PRO A 299 5.96 26.67 -12.35
C PRO A 299 4.91 25.58 -12.64
N ASP A 300 3.76 25.94 -13.21
CA ASP A 300 2.71 24.98 -13.55
C ASP A 300 3.09 24.16 -14.79
N GLN A 301 3.72 24.81 -15.77
CA GLN A 301 4.29 24.12 -16.93
C GLN A 301 5.42 23.16 -16.54
N ALA A 302 6.27 23.54 -15.57
CA ALA A 302 7.30 22.65 -15.04
C ALA A 302 6.67 21.41 -14.39
N LEU A 303 5.68 21.61 -13.52
CA LEU A 303 4.96 20.51 -12.87
C LEU A 303 4.23 19.62 -13.88
N ALA A 304 3.64 20.18 -14.93
CA ALA A 304 2.98 19.41 -15.98
C ALA A 304 3.95 18.48 -16.73
N ARG A 305 5.15 18.98 -17.08
CA ARG A 305 6.22 18.16 -17.70
C ARG A 305 6.64 17.02 -16.79
N GLU A 306 6.88 17.35 -15.52
CA GLU A 306 7.17 16.40 -14.44
C GLU A 306 6.09 15.31 -14.35
N ILE A 307 4.79 15.67 -14.34
CA ILE A 307 3.68 14.70 -14.29
C ILE A 307 3.68 13.76 -15.50
N ARG A 308 3.90 14.29 -16.71
CA ARG A 308 3.95 13.48 -17.94
C ARG A 308 5.12 12.50 -17.89
N GLU A 309 6.28 12.94 -17.43
CA GLU A 309 7.45 12.08 -17.20
C GLU A 309 7.14 10.98 -16.17
N PHE A 310 6.51 11.34 -15.05
CA PHE A 310 6.09 10.37 -14.04
C PHE A 310 5.14 9.29 -14.60
N VAL A 311 4.17 9.66 -15.45
CA VAL A 311 3.26 8.71 -16.12
C VAL A 311 4.01 7.82 -17.10
N ARG A 312 4.97 8.37 -17.86
CA ARG A 312 5.83 7.61 -18.79
C ARG A 312 6.66 6.58 -18.05
N ASP A 313 7.20 6.94 -16.89
CA ASP A 313 8.05 6.08 -16.05
C ASP A 313 7.25 5.05 -15.22
N MET A 314 5.90 5.08 -15.28
CA MET A 314 5.10 4.10 -14.56
C MET A 314 5.34 2.68 -15.07
N PRO A 315 5.46 1.68 -14.18
CA PRO A 315 5.57 0.29 -14.59
C PRO A 315 4.45 -0.15 -15.53
N ALA A 316 4.76 -1.05 -16.45
CA ALA A 316 3.76 -1.66 -17.32
C ALA A 316 2.64 -2.33 -16.52
N ILE A 317 1.42 -2.30 -17.05
CA ILE A 317 0.21 -2.86 -16.42
C ILE A 317 0.21 -4.39 -16.61
N GLU A 318 1.14 -5.05 -15.93
CA GLU A 318 1.39 -6.48 -16.09
C GLU A 318 1.03 -7.26 -14.82
N THR A 319 0.10 -8.21 -15.00
CA THR A 319 -0.22 -9.20 -13.96
C THR A 319 0.83 -10.30 -13.96
N ARG A 320 0.93 -11.02 -12.83
CA ARG A 320 1.81 -12.18 -12.71
C ARG A 320 1.49 -13.25 -13.78
N ARG A 321 0.22 -13.47 -14.08
CA ARG A 321 -0.24 -14.41 -15.12
C ARG A 321 0.21 -13.96 -16.51
N ARG A 322 0.01 -12.67 -16.86
CA ARG A 322 0.49 -12.11 -18.14
C ARG A 322 2.00 -12.30 -18.33
N LEU A 323 2.79 -12.06 -17.29
CA LEU A 323 4.24 -12.29 -17.32
C LEU A 323 4.59 -13.76 -17.59
N LEU A 324 4.01 -14.70 -16.82
CA LEU A 324 4.24 -16.13 -17.02
C LEU A 324 3.81 -16.60 -18.41
N ARG A 325 2.73 -16.05 -18.97
CA ARG A 325 2.29 -16.34 -20.35
C ARG A 325 3.28 -15.81 -21.38
N LYS A 326 3.83 -14.60 -21.19
CA LYS A 326 4.89 -14.05 -22.06
C LYS A 326 6.16 -14.90 -22.00
N GLU A 327 6.59 -15.29 -20.80
CA GLU A 327 7.74 -16.18 -20.62
C GLU A 327 7.52 -17.52 -21.33
N LEU A 328 6.33 -18.12 -21.20
CA LEU A 328 6.00 -19.37 -21.91
C LEU A 328 5.98 -19.20 -23.44
N ALA A 329 5.42 -18.09 -23.94
CA ALA A 329 5.41 -17.79 -25.37
C ALA A 329 6.83 -17.59 -25.92
N GLN A 330 7.68 -16.84 -25.22
CA GLN A 330 9.09 -16.66 -25.57
C GLN A 330 9.87 -17.98 -25.54
N PHE A 331 9.59 -18.84 -24.56
CA PHE A 331 10.23 -20.16 -24.46
C PHE A 331 9.83 -21.07 -25.63
N THR A 332 8.54 -21.11 -25.97
CA THR A 332 8.05 -21.92 -27.11
C THR A 332 8.58 -21.39 -28.45
N GLU A 333 8.65 -20.08 -28.63
CA GLU A 333 9.25 -19.44 -29.82
C GLU A 333 10.76 -19.73 -29.91
N SER A 334 11.48 -19.66 -28.80
CA SER A 334 12.91 -19.97 -28.74
C SER A 334 13.18 -21.43 -29.11
N ARG A 335 12.37 -22.39 -28.63
CA ARG A 335 12.50 -23.80 -29.02
C ARG A 335 12.14 -24.03 -30.49
N ARG A 336 11.13 -23.33 -31.03
CA ARG A 336 10.80 -23.39 -32.46
C ARG A 336 11.96 -22.87 -33.32
N ARG A 337 12.59 -21.76 -32.91
CA ARG A 337 13.77 -21.20 -33.61
C ARG A 337 15.00 -22.11 -33.53
N ALA A 338 15.24 -22.74 -32.38
CA ALA A 338 16.31 -23.72 -32.22
C ALA A 338 16.08 -24.96 -33.11
N GLY A 339 14.88 -25.55 -33.08
CA GLY A 339 14.55 -26.69 -33.93
C GLY A 339 14.54 -26.36 -35.43
N ALA A 340 14.19 -25.12 -35.82
CA ALA A 340 14.30 -24.66 -37.20
C ALA A 340 15.76 -24.52 -37.67
N ARG A 341 16.67 -24.09 -36.78
CA ARG A 341 18.12 -24.03 -37.07
C ARG A 341 18.71 -25.44 -37.20
N ASP A 342 18.32 -26.37 -36.33
CA ASP A 342 18.79 -27.77 -36.41
C ASP A 342 18.32 -28.47 -37.70
N MET A 343 17.09 -28.19 -38.17
CA MET A 343 16.62 -28.68 -39.48
C MET A 343 17.30 -28.04 -40.68
N GLN A 344 17.86 -26.84 -40.53
CA GLN A 344 18.57 -26.13 -41.60
C GLN A 344 20.04 -26.59 -41.70
N PHE A 345 20.67 -26.96 -40.57
CA PHE A 345 22.00 -27.59 -40.54
C PHE A 345 21.98 -29.08 -40.89
N GLY A 346 20.89 -29.80 -40.60
CA GLY A 346 20.74 -31.23 -40.95
C GLY A 346 20.52 -31.51 -42.45
N ARG A 347 20.17 -30.50 -43.26
CA ARG A 347 20.05 -30.64 -44.73
C ARG A 347 21.32 -30.30 -45.51
N GLY A 348 22.40 -29.91 -44.83
CA GLY A 348 23.66 -29.50 -45.47
C GLY A 348 24.76 -30.56 -45.48
N VAL A 349 24.53 -31.78 -44.99
CA VAL A 349 25.58 -32.81 -44.83
C VAL A 349 25.35 -34.07 -45.70
N ASP A 350 24.19 -34.21 -46.35
CA ASP A 350 23.85 -35.41 -47.14
C ASP A 350 24.01 -35.26 -48.67
N SER A 351 24.79 -34.28 -49.17
CA SER A 351 24.99 -34.10 -50.63
C SER A 351 26.44 -34.25 -51.11
N GLU A 352 27.34 -34.86 -50.35
CA GLU A 352 28.74 -35.05 -50.76
C GLU A 352 29.29 -36.45 -50.43
N LYS A 353 28.56 -37.50 -50.82
CA LYS A 353 29.11 -38.86 -50.95
C LYS A 353 28.46 -39.61 -52.11
N ASP A 354 28.72 -39.15 -53.31
CA ASP A 354 28.75 -40.03 -54.48
C ASP A 354 29.79 -39.49 -55.44
N GLU A 355 30.82 -40.30 -55.67
CA GLU A 355 31.93 -40.20 -56.65
C GLU A 355 33.32 -40.40 -56.00
N ARG A 356 33.62 -41.65 -55.68
CA ARG A 356 34.95 -42.26 -55.85
C ARG A 356 34.93 -43.73 -55.45
N GLY A 357 35.10 -44.62 -56.43
CA GLY A 357 35.43 -46.02 -56.17
C GLY A 357 35.13 -46.92 -57.35
N LYS A 358 36.17 -47.19 -58.13
CA LYS A 358 36.24 -48.19 -59.21
C LYS A 358 35.94 -49.61 -58.72
#